data_AF-A0A2N6AQ57-F1
#
_entry.id   AF-A0A2N6AQ57-F1
#
_cell.length_a   1.000
_cell.length_b   1.000
_cell.length_c   1.000
_cell.angle_alpha   90.00
_cell.angle_beta   90.00
_cell.angle_gamma   90.00
#
_symmetry.space_group_name_H-M   'P 1'
#
loop_
_entity.id
_entity.type
_entity.pdbx_description
1 polymer ?
#
loop_
_entity_poly.entity_id
_entity_poly.type
_entity_poly.pdbx_seq_one_letter_code
_entity_poly.pdbx_strand_id
1 'polypeptide(L)' 'GFSVLEVIKAVEKAAGHAFDVRMSGRRAGDPAAIVAGAKAVHEVLGWQPKLNDLDTIVRHAYDWESRILEQEKKHQA' A
#
# COMPACT_ATOMS: atom_id res chain seq x y z
N GLY A 1 1.23 -1.74 11.85
CA GLY A 1 0.20 -2.00 10.82
C GLY A 1 -0.47 -0.68 10.48
N PHE A 2 -1.16 -0.61 9.35
CA PHE A 2 -1.84 0.59 8.87
C PHE A 2 -3.30 0.27 8.59
N SER A 3 -4.18 1.24 8.85
CA SER A 3 -5.60 1.18 8.52
C SER A 3 -5.82 1.40 7.02
N VAL A 4 -7.00 1.00 6.54
CA VAL A 4 -7.43 1.27 5.16
C VAL A 4 -7.43 2.77 4.84
N LEU A 5 -7.82 3.61 5.80
CA LEU A 5 -7.85 5.07 5.62
C LEU A 5 -6.45 5.68 5.52
N GLU A 6 -5.46 5.14 6.24
CA GLU A 6 -4.06 5.57 6.11
C GLU A 6 -3.50 5.19 4.74
N VAL A 7 -3.81 3.99 4.24
CA VAL A 7 -3.43 3.55 2.89
C VAL A 7 -4.06 4.46 1.83
N ILE A 8 -5.35 4.77 1.94
CA ILE A 8 -6.04 5.69 1.02
C ILE A 8 -5.33 7.04 0.96
N LYS A 9 -5.03 7.65 2.11
CA LYS A 9 -4.31 8.94 2.16
C LYS A 9 -2.93 8.86 1.53
N ALA A 10 -2.20 7.78 1.76
CA ALA A 10 -0.89 7.56 1.13
C ALA A 10 -1.02 7.44 -0.40
N VAL A 11 -2.09 6.82 -0.90
CA VAL A 11 -2.37 6.75 -2.36
C VAL A 11 -2.73 8.11 -2.92
N GLU A 12 -3.54 8.93 -2.23
CA GLU A 12 -3.86 10.29 -2.67
C GLU A 12 -2.59 11.16 -2.74
N LYS A 13 -1.71 11.05 -1.73
CA LYS A 13 -0.39 11.71 -1.73
C LYS A 13 0.49 11.19 -2.86
N ALA A 14 0.43 9.89 -3.16
CA ALA A 14 1.17 9.32 -4.27
C ALA A 14 0.68 9.86 -5.62
N ALA A 15 -0.64 9.82 -5.85
CA ALA A 15 -1.27 10.27 -7.08
C ALA A 15 -1.24 11.79 -7.27
N GLY A 16 -1.07 12.57 -6.19
CA GLY A 16 -1.12 14.02 -6.23
C GLY A 16 -2.54 14.57 -6.39
N HIS A 17 -3.57 13.73 -6.27
CA HIS A 17 -4.97 14.12 -6.31
C HIS A 17 -5.83 13.16 -5.47
N ALA A 18 -6.99 13.65 -5.04
CA ALA A 18 -8.00 12.82 -4.37
C ALA A 18 -8.72 11.91 -5.38
N PHE A 19 -9.35 10.86 -4.88
CA PHE A 19 -10.24 10.00 -5.65
C PHE A 19 -11.51 9.67 -4.85
N ASP A 20 -12.55 9.21 -5.54
CA ASP A 20 -13.83 8.91 -4.91
C ASP A 20 -13.70 7.70 -3.96
N VAL A 21 -14.02 7.91 -2.69
CA VAL A 21 -13.97 6.88 -1.63
C VAL A 21 -15.36 6.74 -1.05
N ARG A 22 -15.95 5.55 -1.21
CA ARG A 22 -17.29 5.23 -0.72
C ARG A 22 -17.20 4.22 0.41
N MET A 23 -17.74 4.58 1.58
CA MET A 23 -17.85 3.65 2.70
C MET A 23 -18.89 2.57 2.38
N SER A 24 -18.58 1.34 2.77
CA SER A 24 -19.47 0.19 2.61
C SER A 24 -19.48 -0.67 3.88
N GLY A 25 -20.42 -1.62 3.95
CA GLY A 25 -20.51 -2.56 5.07
C GLY A 25 -19.27 -3.45 5.18
N ARG A 26 -19.01 -3.99 6.38
CA ARG A 26 -17.91 -4.94 6.59
C ARG A 26 -18.12 -6.18 5.73
N ARG A 27 -17.07 -6.61 5.04
CA ARG A 27 -17.06 -7.89 4.33
C ARG A 27 -16.99 -9.03 5.34
N ALA A 28 -17.87 -10.02 5.19
CA ALA A 28 -17.91 -11.16 6.10
C ALA A 28 -16.56 -11.90 6.11
N GLY A 29 -16.07 -12.26 7.31
CA GLY A 29 -14.80 -12.95 7.51
C GLY A 29 -13.60 -12.03 7.78
N ASP A 30 -13.69 -10.72 7.50
CA ASP A 30 -12.59 -9.80 7.82
C ASP A 30 -12.58 -9.45 9.32
N PRO A 31 -11.49 -9.72 10.06
CA PRO A 31 -11.35 -9.24 11.44
C PRO A 31 -11.05 -7.73 11.47
N ALA A 32 -11.20 -7.13 12.65
CA ALA A 32 -10.96 -5.69 12.81
C ALA A 32 -9.49 -5.28 12.55
N ALA A 33 -8.53 -6.15 12.89
CA ALA A 33 -7.10 -5.95 12.62
C ALA A 33 -6.35 -7.30 12.66
N ILE A 34 -5.31 -7.42 11.82
CA ILE A 34 -4.31 -8.50 11.90
C ILE A 34 -2.94 -7.87 11.65
N VAL A 35 -2.00 -8.08 12.56
CA VAL A 35 -0.62 -7.59 12.43
C VAL A 35 0.34 -8.67 12.95
N ALA A 36 1.40 -8.95 12.19
CA ALA A 36 2.43 -9.90 12.60
C ALA A 36 3.38 -9.30 13.64
N GLY A 37 3.78 -10.10 14.63
CA GLY A 37 4.91 -9.77 15.50
C GLY A 37 6.24 -10.10 14.83
N ALA A 38 7.12 -9.10 14.67
CA ALA A 38 8.41 -9.27 13.98
C ALA A 38 9.61 -9.51 14.93
N LYS A 39 9.36 -9.75 16.22
CA LYS A 39 10.43 -9.88 17.24
C LYS A 39 11.44 -10.97 16.90
N ALA A 40 10.97 -12.17 16.55
CA ALA A 40 11.83 -13.32 16.29
C ALA A 40 12.78 -13.07 15.09
N VAL A 41 12.31 -12.42 14.03
CA VAL A 41 13.15 -12.15 12.85
C VAL A 41 14.22 -11.09 13.16
N HIS A 42 13.91 -10.12 14.02
CA HIS A 42 14.89 -9.14 14.49
C HIS A 42 15.96 -9.79 15.37
N GLU A 43 15.57 -10.65 16.33
CA GLU A 43 16.49 -11.25 17.30
C GLU A 43 17.36 -12.35 16.70
N VAL A 44 16.77 -13.22 15.87
CA VAL A 44 17.46 -14.42 15.36
C VAL A 44 18.32 -14.09 14.14
N LEU A 45 17.84 -13.20 13.26
CA LEU A 45 18.53 -12.90 12.00
C LEU A 45 19.21 -11.53 12.00
N GLY A 46 19.01 -10.71 13.03
CA GLY A 46 19.45 -9.31 13.01
C GLY A 46 18.79 -8.49 11.90
N TRP A 47 17.71 -9.01 11.29
CA TRP A 47 17.07 -8.37 10.15
C TRP A 47 16.36 -7.09 10.60
N GLN A 48 16.50 -6.04 9.81
CA GLN A 48 15.79 -4.78 10.00
C GLN A 48 15.18 -4.35 8.66
N PRO A 49 13.88 -3.99 8.62
CA PRO A 49 13.27 -3.53 7.39
C PRO A 49 13.85 -2.18 6.98
N LYS A 50 14.34 -2.08 5.75
CA LYS A 50 14.82 -0.81 5.17
C LYS A 50 13.69 0.06 4.62
N LEU A 51 12.53 -0.54 4.33
CA LEU A 51 11.37 0.09 3.69
C LEU A 51 10.10 -0.23 4.48
N ASN A 52 10.02 0.20 5.74
CA ASN A 52 8.85 0.02 6.60
C ASN A 52 7.91 1.25 6.63
N ASP A 53 8.16 2.22 5.77
CA ASP A 53 7.38 3.45 5.65
C ASP A 53 6.24 3.28 4.64
N LEU A 54 5.01 3.63 5.04
CA LEU A 54 3.83 3.45 4.21
C LEU A 54 3.88 4.30 2.93
N ASP A 55 4.32 5.55 3.04
CA ASP A 55 4.38 6.46 1.89
C ASP A 55 5.35 5.94 0.82
N THR A 56 6.51 5.43 1.25
CA THR A 56 7.50 4.82 0.36
C THR A 56 6.95 3.56 -0.32
N ILE A 57 6.30 2.68 0.44
CA ILE A 57 5.69 1.45 -0.10
C ILE A 57 4.65 1.78 -1.17
N VAL A 58 3.75 2.73 -0.87
CA VAL A 58 2.67 3.13 -1.78
C VAL A 58 3.20 3.88 -2.99
N ARG A 59 4.21 4.76 -2.82
CA ARG A 59 4.89 5.45 -3.92
C ARG A 59 5.46 4.46 -4.92
N HIS A 60 6.22 3.46 -4.46
CA HIS A 60 6.81 2.46 -5.35
C HIS A 60 5.75 1.68 -6.13
N ALA A 61 4.65 1.30 -5.48
CA ALA A 61 3.55 0.60 -6.13
C ALA A 61 2.86 1.50 -7.19
N TYR A 62 2.60 2.77 -6.86
CA TYR A 62 1.99 3.73 -7.76
C TYR A 62 2.85 3.97 -9.01
N ASP A 63 4.16 4.18 -8.83
CA ASP A 63 5.07 4.44 -9.95
C ASP A 63 5.18 3.21 -10.88
N TRP A 64 5.14 2.01 -10.31
CA TRP A 64 5.10 0.76 -11.08
C TRP A 64 3.83 0.66 -11.94
N GLU A 65 2.65 0.83 -11.33
CA GLU A 65 1.36 0.76 -12.05
C GLU A 65 1.25 1.85 -13.13
N SER A 66 1.73 3.06 -12.83
CA SER A 66 1.77 4.17 -13.79
C SER A 66 2.58 3.81 -15.03
N ARG A 67 3.74 3.17 -14.84
CA ARG A 67 4.59 2.71 -15.94
C ARG A 67 3.91 1.63 -16.78
N ILE A 68 3.19 0.68 -16.17
CA ILE A 68 2.44 -0.35 -16.92
C ILE A 68 1.37 0.31 -17.80
N LEU A 69 0.57 1.23 -17.24
CA LEU A 69 -0.48 1.92 -17.97
C LEU A 69 0.06 2.75 -19.14
N GLU A 70 1.22 3.40 -18.97
CA GLU A 70 1.90 4.11 -20.05
C GLU A 70 2.36 3.16 -21.17
N GLN A 71 2.86 1.98 -20.81
CA GLN A 71 3.27 0.98 -21.80
C GLN A 71 2.07 0.43 -22.57
N GLU A 72 0.97 0.10 -21.90
CA GLU A 72 -0.25 -0.38 -22.56
C GLU A 72 -0.81 0.64 -23.55
N LYS A 73 -0.85 1.93 -23.16
CA LYS A 73 -1.27 3.02 -24.06
C LYS A 73 -0.38 3.12 -25.31
N LYS A 74 0.93 2.91 -25.18
CA LYS A 74 1.87 2.92 -26.31
C LYS A 74 1.69 1.73 -27.26
N HIS A 75 1.21 0.59 -26.77
CA HIS A 75 0.99 -0.60 -27.61
C HIS A 75 -0.39 -0.60 -28.30
N GLN A 76 -1.32 0.24 -27.84
CA GLN A 76 -2.67 0.39 -28.41
C GLN A 76 -2.80 1.53 -29.43
N ALA A 77 -1.79 2.40 -29.51
CA ALA A 77 -1.70 3.52 -30.45
C ALA A 77 -0.83 3.15 -31.66
#